data_AF-A0A3N0ZBP2-F1
#
_entry.id   AF-A0A3N0ZBP2-F1
#
_cell.length_a   1.000
_cell.length_b   1.000
_cell.length_c   1.000
_cell.angle_alpha   90.00
_cell.angle_beta   90.00
_cell.angle_gamma   90.00
#
_symmetry.space_group_name_H-M   'P 1'
#
loop_
_entity.id
_entity.type
_entity.pdbx_description
1 polymer ?
#
loop_
_entity_poly.entity_id
_entity_poly.type
_entity_poly.pdbx_seq_one_letter_code
_entity_poly.pdbx_strand_id
1 'polypeptide(L)'
;MDGWTIAFFGTNEYFEIADDSTIDLATLGTNDPLTDENWLKLKIQGMSPHKELYGDNEDRIGGIQVHNPIQIQTFEINLVPFIFPDDMDEYETLFALLRNKYIYLYKGEYNFTNWAIHPDGKAIRISAYPSTEDDYENGIKVVKIKARKEKPVL
;
A
#
# COMPACT_ATOMS: atom_id res chain seq x y z
N MET A 1 22.03 -5.80 -1.20
CA MET A 1 20.83 -6.54 -0.74
C MET A 1 19.78 -6.35 -1.79
N ASP A 2 19.35 -7.42 -2.45
CA ASP A 2 18.23 -7.34 -3.39
C ASP A 2 16.95 -7.11 -2.57
N GLY A 3 16.51 -5.85 -2.52
CA GLY A 3 15.30 -5.44 -1.82
C GLY A 3 14.05 -6.04 -2.47
N TRP A 4 13.03 -6.34 -1.68
CA TRP A 4 11.81 -6.98 -2.16
C TRP A 4 11.03 -6.02 -3.04
N THR A 5 10.31 -6.49 -4.06
CA THR A 5 9.54 -5.58 -4.93
C THR A 5 8.05 -5.69 -4.68
N ILE A 6 7.38 -4.54 -4.61
CA ILE A 6 5.92 -4.42 -4.68
C ILE A 6 5.55 -3.52 -5.85
N ALA A 7 4.34 -3.67 -6.38
CA ALA A 7 3.86 -2.85 -7.48
C ALA A 7 2.62 -2.05 -7.06
N PHE A 8 2.61 -0.77 -7.41
CA PHE A 8 1.49 0.14 -7.22
C PHE A 8 0.91 0.56 -8.56
N PHE A 9 -0.41 0.60 -8.62
CA PHE A 9 -1.15 1.21 -9.71
C PHE A 9 -2.03 2.32 -9.16
N GLY A 10 -1.84 3.54 -9.66
CA GLY A 10 -2.65 4.69 -9.27
C GLY A 10 -3.52 5.15 -10.44
N THR A 11 -4.81 5.38 -10.18
CA THR A 11 -5.78 5.80 -11.19
C THR A 11 -6.86 6.69 -10.58
N ASN A 12 -7.51 7.49 -11.43
CA ASN A 12 -8.68 8.28 -11.07
C ASN A 12 -10.01 7.61 -11.48
N GLU A 13 -9.93 6.51 -12.22
CA GLU A 13 -11.07 5.68 -12.61
C GLU A 13 -11.41 4.67 -11.51
N TYR A 14 -12.69 4.52 -11.21
CA TYR A 14 -13.15 3.56 -10.23
C TYR A 14 -13.30 2.18 -10.88
N PHE A 15 -12.63 1.19 -10.30
CA PHE A 15 -12.87 -0.22 -10.61
C PHE A 15 -13.54 -0.91 -9.43
N GLU A 16 -14.58 -1.69 -9.71
CA GLU A 16 -15.33 -2.44 -8.71
C GLU A 16 -14.44 -3.47 -8.02
N ILE A 17 -14.55 -3.55 -6.70
CA ILE A 17 -13.78 -4.46 -5.85
C ILE A 17 -14.71 -5.45 -5.18
N ALA A 18 -14.20 -6.65 -4.91
CA ALA A 18 -14.91 -7.65 -4.13
C ALA A 18 -15.00 -7.26 -2.64
N ASP A 19 -15.79 -8.01 -1.87
CA ASP A 19 -16.00 -7.81 -0.43
C ASP A 19 -14.69 -7.85 0.40
N ASP A 20 -13.70 -8.57 -0.10
CA ASP A 20 -12.36 -8.67 0.48
C ASP A 20 -11.40 -7.60 -0.06
N SER A 21 -11.91 -6.54 -0.67
CA SER A 21 -11.16 -5.43 -1.27
C SER A 21 -10.24 -5.83 -2.43
N THR A 22 -10.39 -7.04 -2.99
CA THR A 22 -9.58 -7.49 -4.11
C THR A 22 -10.19 -7.11 -5.45
N ILE A 23 -9.34 -7.05 -6.46
CA ILE A 23 -9.70 -6.81 -7.85
C ILE A 23 -8.87 -7.72 -8.77
N ASP A 24 -9.46 -8.18 -9.87
CA ASP A 24 -8.72 -8.91 -10.91
C ASP A 24 -7.71 -8.03 -11.64
N LEU A 25 -6.50 -8.55 -11.83
CA LEU A 25 -5.48 -7.86 -12.62
C LEU A 25 -5.94 -7.58 -14.05
N ALA A 26 -6.72 -8.50 -14.63
CA ALA A 26 -7.30 -8.34 -15.96
C ALA A 26 -8.21 -7.09 -16.05
N THR A 27 -8.94 -6.77 -14.97
CA THR A 27 -9.76 -5.55 -14.88
C THR A 27 -8.90 -4.29 -14.85
N LEU A 28 -7.69 -4.38 -14.29
CA LEU A 28 -6.67 -3.33 -14.32
C LEU A 28 -5.84 -3.32 -15.61
N GLY A 29 -6.21 -4.13 -16.61
CA GLY A 29 -5.57 -4.16 -17.92
C GLY A 29 -4.25 -4.92 -17.99
N THR A 30 -3.92 -5.72 -16.97
CA THR A 30 -2.64 -6.45 -16.92
C THR A 30 -2.80 -7.91 -16.51
N ASN A 31 -1.83 -8.75 -16.86
CA ASN A 31 -1.71 -10.11 -16.31
C ASN A 31 -0.52 -10.24 -15.35
N ASP A 32 0.39 -9.27 -15.37
CA ASP A 32 1.60 -9.26 -14.55
C ASP A 32 2.09 -7.82 -14.29
N PRO A 33 1.72 -7.23 -13.13
CA PRO A 33 2.19 -5.92 -12.70
C PRO A 33 3.70 -5.73 -12.64
N LEU A 34 4.49 -6.81 -12.54
CA LEU A 34 5.95 -6.70 -12.42
C LEU A 34 6.63 -6.43 -13.76
N THR A 35 5.98 -6.82 -14.85
CA THR A 35 6.48 -6.61 -16.21
C THR A 35 5.77 -5.45 -16.92
N ASP A 36 4.63 -4.98 -16.39
CA ASP A 36 3.82 -3.91 -16.97
C ASP A 36 4.31 -2.50 -16.60
N GLU A 37 4.71 -1.69 -17.59
CA GLU A 37 5.25 -0.33 -17.41
C GLU A 37 4.29 0.65 -16.71
N ASN A 38 2.97 0.42 -16.75
CA ASN A 38 1.99 1.29 -16.11
C ASN A 38 1.97 1.15 -14.57
N TRP A 39 2.65 0.14 -14.05
CA TRP A 39 2.77 -0.09 -12.62
C TRP A 39 4.11 0.43 -12.10
N LEU A 40 4.07 1.19 -11.01
CA LEU A 40 5.26 1.62 -10.28
C LEU A 40 5.77 0.49 -9.40
N LYS A 41 6.98 0.00 -9.68
CA LYS A 41 7.63 -1.03 -8.87
C LYS A 41 8.55 -0.35 -7.88
N LEU A 42 8.39 -0.67 -6.59
CA LEU A 42 9.23 -0.11 -5.54
C LEU A 42 9.95 -1.24 -4.82
N LYS A 43 11.22 -1.00 -4.50
CA LYS A 43 11.99 -1.87 -3.61
C LYS A 43 11.65 -1.55 -2.15
N ILE A 44 11.48 -2.58 -1.34
CA ILE A 44 11.11 -2.49 0.07
C ILE A 44 12.07 -3.30 0.93
N GLN A 45 12.30 -2.80 2.14
CA GLN A 45 13.02 -3.49 3.21
C GLN A 45 12.09 -4.38 4.05
N GLY A 46 10.80 -4.06 4.07
CA GLY A 46 9.87 -4.51 5.10
C GLY A 46 8.42 -4.27 4.70
N MET A 47 7.53 -5.23 4.94
CA MET A 47 6.08 -4.98 5.02
C MET A 47 5.45 -5.77 6.16
N SER A 48 4.70 -5.09 7.02
CA SER A 48 4.02 -5.70 8.17
C SER A 48 2.53 -5.31 8.21
N PRO A 49 1.59 -6.27 8.25
CA PRO A 49 0.18 -6.01 8.46
C PRO A 49 -0.09 -5.74 9.93
N HIS A 50 -0.90 -4.74 10.19
CA HIS A 50 -1.43 -4.40 11.50
C HIS A 50 -2.95 -4.41 11.43
N LYS A 51 -3.59 -4.79 12.55
CA LYS A 51 -5.04 -4.66 12.71
C LYS A 51 -5.29 -3.52 13.68
N GLU A 52 -5.84 -2.43 13.18
CA GLU A 52 -6.22 -1.28 13.99
C GLU A 52 -7.71 -1.39 14.31
N LEU A 53 -8.09 -1.15 15.57
CA LEU A 53 -9.50 -1.02 15.92
C LEU A 53 -10.03 0.27 15.27
N TYR A 54 -11.18 0.19 14.60
CA TYR A 54 -11.81 1.35 14.03
C TYR A 54 -12.51 2.16 15.13
N GLY A 55 -12.17 3.43 15.22
CA GLY A 55 -12.68 4.35 16.25
C GLY A 55 -11.63 4.65 17.30
N ASP A 56 -11.19 5.91 17.33
CA ASP A 56 -10.52 6.47 18.50
C ASP A 56 -11.44 6.36 19.73
N ASN A 57 -10.82 6.30 20.92
CA ASN A 57 -11.46 6.27 22.22
C ASN A 57 -12.73 7.16 22.27
N GLU A 58 -13.91 6.56 22.11
CA GLU A 58 -15.15 7.30 22.35
C GLU A 58 -15.19 7.65 23.84
N ASP A 59 -15.27 8.95 24.11
CA ASP A 59 -15.53 9.51 25.43
C ASP A 59 -16.66 8.73 26.11
N ARG A 60 -16.41 8.31 27.35
CA ARG A 60 -17.41 7.61 28.17
C ARG A 60 -18.62 8.52 28.41
N ILE A 61 -19.71 8.34 27.67
CA ILE A 61 -21.02 8.84 28.08
C ILE A 61 -21.72 7.72 28.87
N GLY A 62 -21.72 7.82 30.20
CA GLY A 62 -22.48 6.91 31.07
C GLY A 62 -21.82 5.56 31.40
N GLY A 63 -20.54 5.35 31.08
CA GLY A 63 -19.77 4.19 31.55
C GLY A 63 -19.99 2.86 30.80
N ILE A 64 -20.77 2.86 29.72
CA ILE A 64 -20.95 1.69 28.85
C ILE A 64 -19.97 1.82 27.68
N GLN A 65 -19.00 0.90 27.59
CA GLN A 65 -18.14 0.76 26.42
C GLN A 65 -18.87 -0.11 25.38
N VAL A 66 -19.29 0.50 24.27
CA VAL A 66 -19.82 -0.28 23.13
C VAL A 66 -18.63 -1.03 22.53
N HIS A 67 -18.67 -2.36 22.57
CA HIS A 67 -17.65 -3.17 21.93
C HIS A 67 -17.69 -2.88 20.42
N ASN A 68 -16.65 -2.26 19.88
CA ASN A 68 -16.54 -2.06 18.44
C ASN A 68 -15.73 -3.22 17.82
N PRO A 69 -16.37 -4.19 17.15
CA PRO A 69 -15.66 -5.33 16.58
C PRO A 69 -14.94 -4.99 15.27
N ILE A 70 -15.08 -3.76 14.75
CA ILE A 70 -14.55 -3.41 13.43
C ILE A 70 -13.04 -3.23 13.53
N GLN A 71 -12.30 -4.18 12.96
CA GLN A 71 -10.87 -4.07 12.74
C GLN A 71 -10.59 -3.67 11.28
N ILE A 72 -9.64 -2.77 11.10
CA ILE A 72 -9.10 -2.37 9.81
C ILE A 72 -7.72 -2.97 9.66
N GLN A 73 -7.47 -3.54 8.49
CA GLN A 73 -6.13 -3.98 8.12
C GLN A 73 -5.34 -2.82 7.52
N THR A 74 -4.24 -2.48 8.17
CA THR A 74 -3.22 -1.55 7.68
C THR A 74 -1.93 -2.33 7.38
N PHE A 75 -1.09 -1.79 6.51
CA PHE A 75 0.21 -2.32 6.17
C PHE A 75 1.22 -1.19 6.35
N GLU A 76 2.27 -1.45 7.12
CA GLU A 76 3.43 -0.57 7.18
C GLU A 76 4.48 -1.09 6.20
N ILE A 77 4.73 -0.31 5.15
CA ILE A 77 5.66 -0.62 4.07
C ILE A 77 6.89 0.27 4.23
N ASN A 78 8.04 -0.34 4.47
CA ASN A 78 9.32 0.36 4.59
C ASN A 78 10.05 0.25 3.26
N LEU A 79 10.19 1.37 2.53
CA LEU A 79 10.87 1.38 1.23
C LEU A 79 12.39 1.28 1.42
N VAL A 80 13.09 0.77 0.40
CA VAL A 80 14.54 0.97 0.32
C VAL A 80 14.80 2.48 0.22
N PRO A 81 15.79 3.02 0.95
CA PRO A 81 16.04 4.46 0.92
C PRO A 81 16.40 4.94 -0.50
N PHE A 82 15.86 6.10 -0.87
CA PHE A 82 16.18 6.78 -2.13
C PHE A 82 17.49 7.54 -1.97
N ILE A 83 18.39 7.39 -2.93
CA ILE A 83 19.70 8.03 -2.98
C ILE A 83 19.61 9.25 -3.90
N PHE A 84 19.87 10.44 -3.36
CA PHE A 84 19.89 11.66 -4.16
C PHE A 84 21.25 11.84 -4.88
N PRO A 85 21.27 12.24 -6.16
CA PRO A 85 20.13 12.61 -7.01
C PRO A 85 19.54 11.45 -7.82
N ASP A 86 20.18 10.29 -7.81
CA ASP A 86 19.93 9.20 -8.76
C ASP A 86 18.49 8.67 -8.72
N ASP A 87 17.88 8.60 -7.54
CA ASP A 87 16.53 8.05 -7.36
C ASP A 87 15.42 9.12 -7.29
N MET A 88 15.73 10.38 -7.66
CA MET A 88 14.77 11.49 -7.55
C MET A 88 13.53 11.29 -8.44
N ASP A 89 13.70 10.75 -9.64
CA ASP A 89 12.59 10.50 -10.57
C ASP A 89 11.62 9.43 -10.02
N GLU A 90 12.14 8.37 -9.40
CA GLU A 90 11.33 7.33 -8.77
C GLU A 90 10.57 7.89 -7.55
N TYR A 91 11.25 8.73 -6.75
CA TYR A 91 10.65 9.44 -5.63
C TYR A 91 9.49 10.34 -6.09
N GLU A 92 9.69 11.18 -7.10
CA GLU A 92 8.63 12.06 -7.61
C GLU A 92 7.46 11.27 -8.20
N THR A 93 7.76 10.19 -8.92
CA THR A 93 6.74 9.29 -9.51
C THR A 93 5.88 8.64 -8.41
N LEU A 94 6.49 8.20 -7.31
CA LEU A 94 5.77 7.69 -6.15
C LEU A 94 4.78 8.73 -5.60
N PHE A 95 5.25 9.94 -5.31
CA PHE A 95 4.39 10.98 -4.75
C PHE A 95 3.31 11.44 -5.72
N ALA A 96 3.57 11.41 -7.04
CA ALA A 96 2.55 11.66 -8.05
C ALA A 96 1.49 10.54 -8.06
N LEU A 97 1.91 9.27 -8.00
CA LEU A 97 1.01 8.12 -7.95
C LEU A 97 0.07 8.18 -6.74
N LEU A 98 0.62 8.50 -5.56
CA LEU A 98 -0.14 8.58 -4.31
C LEU A 98 -1.18 9.71 -4.27
N ARG A 99 -1.17 10.64 -5.24
CA ARG A 99 -2.21 11.68 -5.38
C ARG A 99 -3.45 11.19 -6.14
N ASN A 100 -3.38 10.04 -6.80
CA ASN A 100 -4.53 9.48 -7.50
C ASN A 100 -5.61 9.05 -6.51
N LYS A 101 -6.88 9.12 -6.95
CA LYS A 101 -8.03 8.79 -6.10
C LYS A 101 -8.06 7.32 -5.67
N TYR A 102 -7.64 6.42 -6.54
CA TYR A 102 -7.66 4.98 -6.30
C TYR A 102 -6.26 4.43 -6.48
N ILE A 103 -5.82 3.64 -5.50
CA ILE A 103 -4.51 3.00 -5.49
C ILE A 103 -4.71 1.51 -5.29
N TYR A 104 -4.01 0.72 -6.09
CA TYR A 104 -4.01 -0.73 -6.03
C TYR A 104 -2.60 -1.22 -5.75
N LEU A 105 -2.49 -2.15 -4.80
CA LEU A 105 -1.23 -2.76 -4.39
C LEU A 105 -1.21 -4.22 -4.83
N TYR A 106 -0.11 -4.60 -5.48
CA TYR A 106 0.20 -5.97 -5.85
C TYR A 106 1.48 -6.45 -5.16
N LYS A 107 1.44 -7.66 -4.60
CA LYS A 107 2.62 -8.35 -4.07
C LYS A 107 3.52 -8.78 -5.23
N GLY A 108 4.80 -8.42 -5.23
CA GLY A 108 5.73 -8.85 -6.27
C GLY A 108 6.38 -10.22 -6.03
N GLU A 109 7.56 -10.42 -6.62
CA GLU A 109 8.35 -11.64 -6.51
C GLU A 109 9.02 -11.77 -5.13
N TYR A 110 8.34 -12.46 -4.21
CA TYR A 110 8.97 -13.24 -3.15
C TYR A 110 8.05 -14.39 -2.74
N ASN A 111 8.65 -15.45 -2.18
CA ASN A 111 7.96 -16.62 -1.68
C ASN A 111 7.19 -16.29 -0.38
N PHE A 112 6.07 -15.58 -0.53
CA PHE A 112 5.05 -15.42 0.50
C PHE A 112 4.19 -16.69 0.65
N THR A 113 4.77 -17.90 0.55
CA THR A 113 3.99 -19.16 0.60
C THR A 113 3.06 -19.22 1.80
N ASN A 114 3.39 -18.49 2.87
CA ASN A 114 2.60 -18.42 4.10
C ASN A 114 1.90 -17.08 4.36
N TRP A 115 2.12 -16.03 3.54
CA TRP A 115 1.58 -14.67 3.75
C TRP A 115 0.87 -14.13 2.50
N ALA A 116 -0.32 -14.65 2.22
CA ALA A 116 -1.16 -14.13 1.14
C ALA A 116 -1.89 -12.85 1.60
N ILE A 117 -1.47 -11.68 1.12
CA ILE A 117 -2.25 -10.44 1.28
C ILE A 117 -3.53 -10.42 0.42
N HIS A 118 -3.50 -11.17 -0.68
CA HIS A 118 -4.60 -11.44 -1.60
C HIS A 118 -4.33 -12.73 -2.41
N PRO A 119 -5.35 -13.32 -3.05
CA PRO A 119 -5.19 -14.44 -3.97
C PRO A 119 -4.30 -14.09 -5.17
N ASP A 120 -3.77 -15.10 -5.85
CA ASP A 120 -2.97 -14.89 -7.06
C ASP A 120 -3.85 -14.36 -8.20
N GLY A 121 -3.27 -13.55 -9.09
CA GLY A 121 -4.02 -12.89 -10.17
C GLY A 121 -4.89 -11.71 -9.71
N LYS A 122 -4.76 -11.29 -8.44
CA LYS A 122 -5.51 -10.17 -7.85
C LYS A 122 -4.58 -9.06 -7.38
N ALA A 123 -5.11 -7.86 -7.21
CA ALA A 123 -4.53 -6.76 -6.44
C ALA A 123 -5.50 -6.34 -5.33
N ILE A 124 -5.05 -5.52 -4.36
CA ILE A 124 -5.91 -4.95 -3.32
C ILE A 124 -6.04 -3.45 -3.47
N ARG A 125 -7.25 -2.93 -3.32
CA ARG A 125 -7.47 -1.48 -3.23
C ARG A 125 -7.09 -0.97 -1.85
N ILE A 126 -6.31 0.10 -1.83
CA ILE A 126 -5.78 0.71 -0.61
C ILE A 126 -5.88 2.24 -0.65
N SER A 127 -5.94 2.86 0.52
CA SER A 127 -5.51 4.24 0.73
C SER A 127 -4.07 4.20 1.24
N ALA A 128 -3.20 5.08 0.74
CA ALA A 128 -1.79 5.09 1.12
C ALA A 128 -1.35 6.46 1.63
N TYR A 129 -0.61 6.47 2.74
CA TYR A 129 -0.10 7.68 3.39
C TYR A 129 1.41 7.57 3.55
N PRO A 130 2.20 8.38 2.84
CA PRO A 130 3.65 8.37 2.95
C PRO A 130 4.13 9.24 4.13
N SER A 131 5.22 8.83 4.76
CA SER A 131 6.03 9.64 5.68
C SER A 131 7.49 9.58 5.24
N THR A 132 8.13 10.74 5.13
CA THR A 132 9.53 10.87 4.71
C THR A 132 10.39 11.36 5.86
N GLU A 133 11.55 10.75 6.04
CA GLU A 133 12.63 11.19 6.91
C GLU A 133 13.86 11.49 6.04
N ASP A 134 14.40 12.70 6.17
CA ASP A 134 15.54 13.18 5.36
C ASP A 134 16.86 13.03 6.13
N ASP A 135 17.83 12.37 5.52
CA ASP A 135 19.24 12.37 5.94
C ASP A 135 20.06 13.19 4.95
N TYR A 136 20.21 14.48 5.25
CA TYR A 136 20.93 15.44 4.41
C TYR A 136 22.44 15.17 4.35
N GLU A 137 23.02 14.55 5.39
CA GLU A 137 24.46 14.30 5.46
C GLU A 137 24.88 13.18 4.49
N ASN A 138 24.03 12.15 4.39
CA ASN A 138 24.28 11.00 3.51
C ASN A 138 23.57 11.12 2.15
N GLY A 139 22.76 12.15 1.94
CA GLY A 139 22.01 12.35 0.69
C GLY A 139 20.92 11.30 0.49
N ILE A 140 20.29 10.83 1.58
CA ILE A 140 19.34 9.72 1.56
C ILE A 140 17.96 10.20 2.03
N LYS A 141 16.90 9.69 1.39
CA LYS A 141 15.52 9.86 1.82
C LYS A 141 14.91 8.52 2.21
N VAL A 142 14.52 8.39 3.47
CA VAL A 142 13.84 7.20 3.98
C VAL A 142 12.34 7.43 3.90
N VAL A 143 11.63 6.56 3.19
CA VAL A 143 10.17 6.68 2.99
C VAL A 143 9.47 5.46 3.58
N LYS A 144 8.44 5.72 4.40
CA LYS A 144 7.51 4.69 4.90
C LYS A 144 6.12 4.98 4.35
N ILE A 145 5.42 3.95 3.91
CA ILE A 145 4.04 4.05 3.43
C ILE A 145 3.14 3.28 4.37
N LYS A 146 2.18 3.97 4.99
CA LYS A 146 1.06 3.33 5.68
C LYS A 146 -0.07 3.11 4.69
N ALA A 147 -0.32 1.87 4.30
CA ALA A 147 -1.41 1.50 3.39
C ALA A 147 -2.59 0.91 4.18
N ARG A 148 -3.81 1.40 3.96
CA ARG A 148 -5.05 0.91 4.57
C ARG A 148 -5.87 0.20 3.52
N LYS A 149 -6.30 -1.03 3.80
CA LYS A 149 -7.21 -1.77 2.92
C LYS A 149 -8.60 -1.10 2.88
N GLU A 150 -9.11 -0.78 1.69
CA GLU A 150 -10.40 -0.10 1.51
C GLU A 150 -11.53 -1.09 1.27
N LYS A 151 -12.64 -0.99 2.00
CA LYS A 151 -13.82 -1.82 1.76
C LYS A 151 -14.65 -1.24 0.60
N PRO A 152 -15.46 -2.08 -0.10
CA PRO A 152 -16.41 -1.57 -1.08
C PRO A 152 -17.38 -0.59 -0.40
N VAL A 153 -17.76 0.46 -1.13
CA VAL A 153 -18.80 1.39 -0.69
C VAL A 153 -20.15 0.73 -1.01
N LEU A 154 -20.89 0.36 0.03
CA LEU A 154 -22.25 -0.19 -0.06
C LEU A 154 -23.27 0.87 -0.49
#